data_AF-A0A7K3H9M5-F1
#
_entry.id   AF-A0A7K3H9M5-F1
#
_cell.length_a   1.000
_cell.length_b   1.000
_cell.length_c   1.000
_cell.angle_alpha   90.00
_cell.angle_beta   90.00
_cell.angle_gamma   90.00
#
_symmetry.space_group_name_H-M   'P 1'
#
loop_
_entity.id
_entity.type
_entity.pdbx_description
1 polymer ?
#
loop_
_entity_poly.entity_id
_entity_poly.type
_entity_poly.pdbx_seq_one_letter_code
_entity_poly.pdbx_strand_id
1 'polypeptide(L)'
;FPCEGTGGAEAAPPGTGTTGRNDPAVPLVGPQRGSGSGGGSGGGTPSAGTSARGTLTMGAARAGALLERQLTLARTRAHSAALQALGSSRFHAVADAIALLASEVPLAPDTAGRPAHEVLPPLAEAAYRRLGEAVESLPLSRASHPYNAEALTHALAATGSADAPPAAERQDARWHQVRLLVRLCRYAQEVLDRAGAYEVPPHSGAHPVAETLQSAGQALEQHRDAAEAAAAAAAAARTPRIAPATAYALGVLHADQRHEVEAARLVFGRIWQRLATGAL
;
A
#
# COMPACT_ATOMS: atom_id res chain seq x y z
N PHE A 1 9.69 -22.66 -65.22
CA PHE A 1 8.30 -23.13 -65.03
C PHE A 1 7.60 -22.16 -64.09
N PRO A 2 6.60 -21.43 -64.61
CA PRO A 2 5.86 -20.37 -63.92
C PRO A 2 4.64 -20.96 -63.17
N CYS A 3 3.95 -20.11 -62.40
CA CYS A 3 2.49 -20.00 -62.19
C CYS A 3 2.32 -18.91 -61.10
N GLU A 4 1.88 -17.68 -61.39
CA GLU A 4 0.46 -17.27 -61.49
C GLU A 4 -0.37 -17.75 -60.28
N GLY A 5 -1.15 -16.97 -59.56
CA GLY A 5 -1.73 -15.64 -59.76
C GLY A 5 -3.03 -15.57 -58.94
N THR A 6 -3.61 -14.36 -58.81
CA THR A 6 -5.00 -14.06 -58.37
C THR A 6 -5.32 -14.27 -56.87
N GLY A 7 -5.99 -13.37 -56.12
CA GLY A 7 -6.76 -12.18 -56.46
C GLY A 7 -8.21 -12.31 -55.95
N GLY A 8 -8.61 -11.44 -55.01
CA GLY A 8 -9.99 -11.17 -54.58
C GLY A 8 -10.61 -12.21 -53.63
N ALA A 9 -11.66 -11.96 -52.87
CA ALA A 9 -12.38 -10.80 -52.36
C ALA A 9 -13.42 -11.37 -51.37
N GLU A 10 -13.93 -10.54 -50.46
CA GLU A 10 -15.28 -10.66 -49.87
C GLU A 10 -15.53 -11.70 -48.76
N ALA A 11 -15.94 -11.22 -47.57
CA ALA A 11 -17.22 -11.55 -46.92
C ALA A 11 -17.27 -11.13 -45.43
N ALA A 12 -18.16 -10.20 -45.12
CA ALA A 12 -18.90 -10.12 -43.86
C ALA A 12 -20.34 -10.61 -44.14
N PRO A 13 -21.33 -10.62 -43.22
CA PRO A 13 -21.42 -10.79 -41.75
C PRO A 13 -22.35 -12.04 -41.47
N PRO A 14 -23.25 -12.21 -40.46
CA PRO A 14 -23.66 -11.41 -39.31
C PRO A 14 -23.83 -12.14 -37.96
N GLY A 15 -24.06 -11.37 -36.90
CA GLY A 15 -24.47 -11.87 -35.58
C GLY A 15 -25.16 -10.79 -34.75
N THR A 16 -26.44 -10.56 -35.02
CA THR A 16 -27.37 -9.81 -34.17
C THR A 16 -27.98 -10.73 -33.12
N GLY A 17 -27.99 -10.33 -31.84
CA GLY A 17 -28.55 -11.10 -30.74
C GLY A 17 -28.92 -10.24 -29.52
N THR A 18 -30.03 -9.53 -29.66
CA THR A 18 -30.94 -8.93 -28.66
C THR A 18 -31.08 -9.66 -27.31
N THR A 19 -31.02 -8.96 -26.16
CA THR A 19 -32.09 -8.80 -25.14
C THR A 19 -31.59 -8.43 -23.73
N GLY A 20 -32.38 -7.61 -23.03
CA GLY A 20 -32.38 -7.40 -21.56
C GLY A 20 -31.77 -6.07 -21.14
N ARG A 21 -32.46 -4.93 -21.16
CA ARG A 21 -33.61 -4.52 -20.32
C ARG A 21 -33.44 -4.94 -18.85
N ASN A 22 -33.02 -3.98 -18.01
CA ASN A 22 -33.70 -3.66 -16.76
C ASN A 22 -33.36 -2.24 -16.29
N ASP A 23 -34.42 -1.58 -15.89
CA ASP A 23 -34.65 -0.15 -15.68
C ASP A 23 -34.05 0.44 -14.38
N PRO A 24 -34.02 1.79 -14.26
CA PRO A 24 -33.37 2.52 -13.18
C PRO A 24 -34.08 2.40 -11.82
N ALA A 25 -33.29 2.42 -10.75
CA ALA A 25 -33.75 2.46 -9.37
C ALA A 25 -34.54 3.76 -9.08
N VAL A 26 -35.83 3.60 -8.78
CA VAL A 26 -36.74 4.62 -8.25
C VAL A 26 -36.62 4.64 -6.71
N PRO A 27 -36.65 5.82 -6.04
CA PRO A 27 -36.49 5.91 -4.59
C PRO A 27 -37.75 5.47 -3.84
N LEU A 28 -37.55 4.74 -2.73
CA LEU A 28 -38.61 4.38 -1.79
C LEU A 28 -39.07 5.63 -1.00
N VAL A 29 -40.32 6.02 -1.20
CA VAL A 29 -41.09 6.91 -0.33
C VAL A 29 -41.71 6.07 0.80
N GLY A 30 -41.43 6.44 2.04
CA GLY A 30 -42.09 5.96 3.26
C GLY A 30 -42.90 7.08 3.93
N PRO A 31 -43.90 6.75 4.78
CA PRO A 31 -45.11 7.55 4.92
C PRO A 31 -45.02 8.73 5.89
N GLN A 32 -45.76 9.78 5.51
CA GLN A 32 -46.11 10.93 6.31
C GLN A 32 -47.09 10.53 7.44
N ARG A 33 -46.79 10.90 8.69
CA ARG A 33 -47.79 11.09 9.75
C ARG A 33 -47.64 12.49 10.31
N GLY A 34 -48.71 13.27 10.19
CA GLY A 34 -48.82 14.58 10.82
C GLY A 34 -49.21 14.49 12.29
N SER A 35 -48.86 15.55 13.03
CA SER A 35 -49.79 16.42 13.78
C SER A 35 -49.08 17.00 15.01
N GLY A 36 -49.34 18.28 15.30
CA GLY A 36 -49.20 18.81 16.66
C GLY A 36 -48.33 20.06 16.85
N SER A 37 -48.98 21.20 16.67
CA SER A 37 -48.73 22.53 17.27
C SER A 37 -47.80 22.62 18.51
N GLY A 38 -46.94 23.64 18.50
CA GLY A 38 -46.26 24.16 19.68
C GLY A 38 -45.51 25.46 19.39
N GLY A 39 -46.24 26.57 19.26
CA GLY A 39 -45.66 27.90 19.23
C GLY A 39 -45.00 28.21 20.59
N GLY A 40 -43.69 28.47 20.56
CA GLY A 40 -42.93 28.91 21.71
C GLY A 40 -41.79 29.81 21.23
N SER A 41 -42.04 31.12 21.28
CA SER A 41 -40.99 32.13 21.18
C SER A 41 -39.94 31.87 22.27
N GLY A 42 -38.76 31.46 21.83
CA GLY A 42 -37.56 31.39 22.65
C GLY A 42 -36.39 31.85 21.80
N GLY A 43 -35.98 33.11 21.99
CA GLY A 43 -34.72 33.60 21.44
C GLY A 43 -33.57 32.77 21.98
N GLY A 44 -32.98 31.96 21.13
CA GLY A 44 -31.81 31.15 21.45
C GLY A 44 -31.07 30.86 20.17
N THR A 45 -29.94 31.54 19.97
CA THR A 45 -28.97 31.31 18.90
C THR A 45 -28.55 29.83 18.80
N PRO A 46 -28.69 29.18 17.62
CA PRO A 46 -27.89 27.99 17.30
C PRO A 46 -27.42 28.00 15.83
N SER A 47 -27.12 29.17 15.24
CA SER A 47 -26.79 29.25 13.81
C SER A 47 -25.29 29.08 13.49
N ALA A 48 -24.41 29.46 14.43
CA ALA A 48 -22.96 29.40 14.21
C ALA A 48 -22.44 27.95 14.11
N GLY A 49 -22.92 27.04 14.97
CA GLY A 49 -22.45 25.64 15.01
C GLY A 49 -22.90 24.79 13.82
N THR A 50 -24.07 25.08 13.25
CA THR A 50 -24.57 24.42 12.03
C THR A 50 -23.86 24.95 10.79
N SER A 51 -23.63 26.26 10.72
CA SER A 51 -22.87 26.89 9.64
C SER A 51 -21.40 26.44 9.63
N ALA A 52 -20.75 26.36 10.80
CA ALA A 52 -19.39 25.86 10.93
C ALA A 52 -19.27 24.39 10.50
N ARG A 53 -20.20 23.52 10.94
CA ARG A 53 -20.26 22.12 10.46
C ARG A 53 -20.45 22.05 8.95
N GLY A 54 -21.32 22.86 8.37
CA GLY A 54 -21.51 22.95 6.92
C GLY A 54 -20.25 23.38 6.15
N THR A 55 -19.47 24.31 6.70
CA THR A 55 -18.19 24.71 6.10
C THR A 55 -17.12 23.61 6.18
N LEU A 56 -17.12 22.81 7.26
CA LEU A 56 -16.19 21.68 7.42
C LEU A 56 -16.54 20.51 6.49
N THR A 57 -17.83 20.18 6.34
CA THR A 57 -18.26 19.15 5.39
C THR A 57 -18.00 19.57 3.94
N MET A 58 -18.22 20.85 3.61
CA MET A 58 -17.84 21.39 2.30
C MET A 58 -16.31 21.41 2.10
N GLY A 59 -15.55 21.68 3.16
CA GLY A 59 -14.09 21.61 3.17
C GLY A 59 -13.57 20.20 2.86
N ALA A 60 -14.16 19.18 3.49
CA ALA A 60 -13.86 17.77 3.25
C ALA A 60 -14.24 17.33 1.82
N ALA A 61 -15.41 17.70 1.32
CA ALA A 61 -15.82 17.41 -0.05
C ALA A 61 -14.86 18.02 -1.08
N ARG A 62 -14.41 19.28 -0.86
CA ARG A 62 -13.40 19.92 -1.71
C ARG A 62 -12.03 19.27 -1.61
N ALA A 63 -11.64 18.82 -0.42
CA ALA A 63 -10.38 18.08 -0.23
C ALA A 63 -10.39 16.76 -0.99
N GLY A 64 -11.51 16.01 -0.92
CA GLY A 64 -11.72 14.79 -1.69
C GLY A 64 -11.61 15.03 -3.19
N ALA A 65 -12.34 16.01 -3.72
CA ALA A 65 -12.30 16.35 -5.14
C ALA A 65 -10.90 16.80 -5.61
N LEU A 66 -10.14 17.51 -4.76
CA LEU A 66 -8.77 17.89 -5.05
C LEU A 66 -7.85 16.68 -5.16
N LEU A 67 -7.90 15.77 -4.17
CA LEU A 67 -7.10 14.55 -4.16
C LEU A 67 -7.46 13.63 -5.32
N GLU A 68 -8.75 13.42 -5.59
CA GLU A 68 -9.23 12.59 -6.70
C GLU A 68 -8.69 13.10 -8.04
N ARG A 69 -8.76 14.41 -8.28
CA ARG A 69 -8.18 15.03 -9.49
C ARG A 69 -6.67 14.80 -9.56
N GLN A 70 -5.94 15.04 -8.47
CA GLN A 70 -4.48 14.89 -8.45
C GLN A 70 -4.05 13.43 -8.68
N LEU A 71 -4.66 12.49 -7.96
CA LEU A 71 -4.36 11.05 -8.07
C LEU A 71 -4.77 10.50 -9.44
N THR A 72 -5.88 10.96 -10.01
CA THR A 72 -6.29 10.56 -11.37
C THR A 72 -5.26 11.03 -12.41
N LEU A 73 -4.79 12.28 -12.32
CA LEU A 73 -3.75 12.77 -13.21
C LEU A 73 -2.42 12.03 -13.04
N ALA A 74 -2.02 11.76 -11.80
CA ALA A 74 -0.83 10.96 -11.50
C ALA A 74 -0.94 9.55 -12.08
N ARG A 75 -2.10 8.90 -11.92
CA ARG A 75 -2.39 7.58 -12.48
C ARG A 75 -2.29 7.56 -14.01
N THR A 76 -2.90 8.52 -14.70
CA THR A 76 -2.82 8.59 -16.17
C THR A 76 -1.38 8.80 -16.64
N ARG A 77 -0.62 9.68 -15.99
CA ARG A 77 0.81 9.89 -16.30
C ARG A 77 1.64 8.64 -16.05
N ALA A 78 1.44 7.97 -14.91
CA ALA A 78 2.12 6.73 -14.57
C ALA A 78 1.78 5.61 -15.56
N HIS A 79 0.53 5.54 -16.02
CA HIS A 79 0.11 4.58 -17.04
C HIS A 79 0.83 4.79 -18.38
N SER A 80 0.85 6.03 -18.88
CA SER A 80 1.59 6.34 -20.11
C SER A 80 3.08 6.08 -19.96
N ALA A 81 3.69 6.45 -18.83
CA ALA A 81 5.10 6.19 -18.54
C ALA A 81 5.39 4.68 -18.45
N ALA A 82 4.49 3.88 -17.88
CA ALA A 82 4.61 2.43 -17.83
C ALA A 82 4.57 1.81 -19.23
N LEU A 83 3.63 2.24 -20.10
CA LEU A 83 3.57 1.77 -21.48
C LEU A 83 4.83 2.14 -22.28
N GLN A 84 5.36 3.35 -22.08
CA GLN A 84 6.63 3.76 -22.68
C GLN A 84 7.81 2.92 -22.18
N ALA A 85 7.86 2.63 -20.88
CA ALA A 85 8.89 1.77 -20.30
C ALA A 85 8.80 0.34 -20.85
N LEU A 86 7.59 -0.23 -20.99
CA LEU A 86 7.36 -1.56 -21.55
C LEU A 86 7.76 -1.65 -23.03
N GLY A 87 7.61 -0.57 -23.80
CA GLY A 87 8.07 -0.50 -25.19
C GLY A 87 9.56 -0.14 -25.36
N SER A 88 10.30 0.02 -24.26
CA SER A 88 11.70 0.45 -24.32
C SER A 88 12.66 -0.72 -24.55
N SER A 89 13.79 -0.46 -25.22
CA SER A 89 14.87 -1.44 -25.38
C SER A 89 15.41 -1.95 -24.03
N ARG A 90 15.39 -1.10 -23.00
CA ARG A 90 15.78 -1.50 -21.63
C ARG A 90 14.86 -2.59 -21.07
N PHE A 91 13.55 -2.48 -21.30
CA PHE A 91 12.62 -3.51 -20.86
C PHE A 91 12.81 -4.81 -21.65
N HIS A 92 12.94 -4.72 -22.98
CA HIS A 92 13.21 -5.89 -23.81
C HIS A 92 14.50 -6.61 -23.41
N ALA A 93 15.59 -5.88 -23.15
CA ALA A 93 16.85 -6.48 -22.68
C ALA A 93 16.69 -7.25 -21.36
N VAL A 94 15.87 -6.74 -20.43
CA VAL A 94 15.56 -7.45 -19.17
C VAL A 94 14.66 -8.66 -19.43
N ALA A 95 13.66 -8.53 -20.30
CA ALA A 95 12.77 -9.63 -20.66
C ALA A 95 13.53 -10.78 -21.34
N ASP A 96 14.46 -10.46 -22.24
CA ASP A 96 15.32 -11.43 -22.92
C ASP A 96 16.24 -12.15 -21.91
N ALA A 97 16.83 -11.41 -20.96
CA ALA A 97 17.63 -12.01 -19.89
C ALA A 97 16.80 -12.95 -19.00
N ILE A 98 15.55 -12.61 -18.69
CA ILE A 98 14.64 -13.47 -17.92
C ILE A 98 14.23 -14.71 -18.73
N ALA A 99 14.00 -14.57 -20.04
CA ALA A 99 13.69 -15.69 -20.92
C ALA A 99 14.86 -16.69 -21.00
N LEU A 100 16.10 -16.19 -21.06
CA LEU A 100 17.30 -17.03 -20.97
C LEU A 100 17.38 -17.72 -19.61
N LEU A 101 17.11 -17.02 -18.51
CA LEU A 101 17.13 -17.57 -17.15
C LEU A 101 16.16 -18.75 -16.95
N ALA A 102 15.06 -18.80 -17.71
CA ALA A 102 14.12 -19.91 -17.67
C ALA A 102 14.70 -21.22 -18.24
N SER A 103 15.72 -21.13 -19.12
CA SER A 103 16.39 -22.29 -19.72
C SER A 103 17.75 -22.57 -19.11
N GLU A 104 18.53 -21.52 -18.83
CA GLU A 104 19.89 -21.59 -18.33
C GLU A 104 20.05 -20.70 -17.10
N VAL A 105 20.23 -21.32 -15.93
CA VAL A 105 20.54 -20.60 -14.70
C VAL A 105 22.06 -20.55 -14.51
N PRO A 106 22.70 -19.38 -14.51
CA PRO A 106 24.14 -19.26 -14.32
C PRO A 106 24.50 -19.49 -12.85
N LEU A 107 24.58 -20.76 -12.46
CA LEU A 107 25.02 -21.16 -11.13
C LEU A 107 26.54 -20.94 -11.01
N ALA A 108 26.98 -20.45 -9.85
CA ALA A 108 28.41 -20.33 -9.57
C ALA A 108 29.05 -21.73 -9.60
N PRO A 109 30.27 -21.88 -10.18
CA PRO A 109 30.91 -23.18 -10.36
C PRO A 109 31.07 -23.94 -9.02
N ASP A 110 31.29 -23.22 -7.92
CA ASP A 110 31.45 -23.79 -6.57
C ASP A 110 30.15 -24.38 -5.99
N THR A 111 29.01 -23.99 -6.55
CA THR A 111 27.67 -24.45 -6.14
C THR A 111 27.01 -25.36 -7.18
N ALA A 112 27.56 -25.41 -8.39
CA ALA A 112 27.05 -26.21 -9.48
C ALA A 112 27.15 -27.71 -9.14
N GLY A 113 26.02 -28.42 -9.19
CA GLY A 113 25.93 -29.86 -8.91
C GLY A 113 25.77 -30.24 -7.44
N ARG A 114 25.80 -29.27 -6.51
CA ARG A 114 25.47 -29.53 -5.09
C ARG A 114 23.96 -29.60 -4.89
N PRO A 115 23.47 -30.44 -3.96
CA PRO A 115 22.06 -30.52 -3.68
C PRO A 115 21.53 -29.20 -3.07
N ALA A 116 20.37 -28.76 -3.55
CA ALA A 116 19.76 -27.50 -3.15
C ALA A 116 19.48 -27.43 -1.63
N HIS A 117 19.14 -28.56 -1.01
CA HIS A 117 18.89 -28.65 0.43
C HIS A 117 20.13 -28.40 1.30
N GLU A 118 21.35 -28.49 0.77
CA GLU A 118 22.56 -28.16 1.54
C GLU A 118 22.99 -26.70 1.35
N VAL A 119 22.76 -26.13 0.16
CA VAL A 119 23.29 -24.81 -0.22
C VAL A 119 22.34 -23.67 0.18
N LEU A 120 21.03 -23.91 0.09
CA LEU A 120 20.02 -22.88 0.31
C LEU A 120 19.77 -22.52 1.78
N PRO A 121 19.76 -23.46 2.75
CA PRO A 121 19.51 -23.13 4.15
C PRO A 121 20.45 -22.06 4.73
N PRO A 122 21.79 -22.11 4.58
CA PRO A 122 22.67 -21.09 5.16
C PRO A 122 22.45 -19.69 4.54
N LEU A 123 22.00 -19.62 3.28
CA LEU A 123 21.64 -18.35 2.64
C LEU A 123 20.34 -17.78 3.19
N ALA A 124 19.34 -18.63 3.46
CA ALA A 124 18.10 -18.22 4.10
C ALA A 124 18.35 -17.76 5.54
N GLU A 125 19.16 -18.49 6.31
CA GLU A 125 19.58 -18.08 7.67
C GLU A 125 20.25 -16.71 7.68
N ALA A 126 21.11 -16.42 6.69
CA ALA A 126 21.72 -15.10 6.55
C ALA A 126 20.67 -13.99 6.30
N ALA A 127 19.62 -14.28 5.52
CA ALA A 127 18.51 -13.34 5.32
C ALA A 127 17.71 -13.12 6.63
N TYR A 128 17.41 -14.21 7.37
CA TYR A 128 16.75 -14.13 8.67
C TYR A 128 17.56 -13.35 9.70
N ARG A 129 18.88 -13.53 9.73
CA ARG A 129 19.78 -12.77 10.62
C ARG A 129 19.76 -11.28 10.31
N ARG A 130 19.85 -10.90 9.02
CA ARG A 130 19.73 -9.50 8.58
C ARG A 130 18.38 -8.89 8.96
N LEU A 131 17.31 -9.68 8.88
CA LEU A 131 15.99 -9.25 9.34
C LEU A 131 15.99 -9.01 10.85
N GLY A 132 16.53 -9.95 11.65
CA GLY A 132 16.67 -9.80 13.10
C GLY A 132 17.43 -8.55 13.49
N GLU A 133 18.63 -8.34 12.93
CA GLU A 133 19.47 -7.15 13.14
C GLU A 133 18.72 -5.85 12.78
N ALA A 134 18.02 -5.85 11.65
CA ALA A 134 17.25 -4.69 11.22
C ALA A 134 16.07 -4.39 12.16
N VAL A 135 15.39 -5.43 12.66
CA VAL A 135 14.26 -5.28 13.60
C VAL A 135 14.75 -4.85 14.99
N GLU A 136 15.90 -5.33 15.45
CA GLU A 136 16.54 -4.86 16.69
C GLU A 136 16.93 -3.38 16.62
N SER A 137 17.28 -2.88 15.43
CA SER A 137 17.56 -1.46 15.21
C SER A 137 16.29 -0.57 15.19
N LEU A 138 15.10 -1.16 15.13
CA LEU A 138 13.84 -0.42 15.17
C LEU A 138 13.52 0.02 16.60
N PRO A 139 12.96 1.23 16.79
CA PRO A 139 12.51 1.70 18.09
C PRO A 139 11.17 1.04 18.47
N LEU A 140 11.15 -0.28 18.64
CA LEU A 140 9.94 -1.05 18.98
C LEU A 140 9.36 -0.63 20.34
N SER A 141 10.21 -0.23 21.29
CA SER A 141 9.81 0.33 22.60
C SER A 141 9.17 1.72 22.51
N ARG A 142 9.32 2.44 21.39
CA ARG A 142 8.62 3.72 21.17
C ARG A 142 7.26 3.53 20.50
N ALA A 143 7.01 2.37 19.90
CA ALA A 143 5.71 2.04 19.34
C ALA A 143 4.67 1.77 20.44
N SER A 144 5.06 1.36 21.65
CA SER A 144 4.15 1.01 22.75
C SER A 144 3.37 2.18 23.37
N HIS A 145 3.66 3.43 23.00
CA HIS A 145 2.95 4.59 23.51
C HIS A 145 2.04 5.18 22.42
N PRO A 146 0.70 5.15 22.61
CA PRO A 146 -0.28 5.65 21.63
C PRO A 146 -0.29 7.18 21.48
N TYR A 147 0.62 7.88 22.15
CA TYR A 147 0.80 9.31 22.04
C TYR A 147 2.30 9.62 22.05
N ASN A 148 2.93 9.60 20.88
CA ASN A 148 4.28 10.12 20.72
C ASN A 148 4.24 11.65 20.85
N ALA A 149 4.11 12.18 22.07
CA ALA A 149 4.39 13.58 22.39
C ALA A 149 5.80 13.99 21.91
N GLU A 150 6.70 13.01 21.79
CA GLU A 150 8.02 13.11 21.17
C GLU A 150 7.98 13.40 19.66
N ALA A 151 7.02 12.86 18.91
CA ALA A 151 6.87 13.16 17.48
C ALA A 151 6.40 14.60 17.26
N LEU A 152 5.51 15.10 18.12
CA LEU A 152 5.09 16.51 18.11
C LEU A 152 6.25 17.44 18.51
N THR A 153 7.01 17.11 19.56
CA THR A 153 8.18 17.91 19.98
C THR A 153 9.33 17.85 18.97
N HIS A 154 9.55 16.72 18.29
CA HIS A 154 10.51 16.63 17.18
C HIS A 154 10.02 17.35 15.92
N ALA A 155 8.72 17.35 15.62
CA ALA A 155 8.14 18.13 14.53
C ALA A 155 8.27 19.65 14.80
N LEU A 156 8.07 20.07 16.05
CA LEU A 156 8.29 21.45 16.49
C LEU A 156 9.78 21.83 16.49
N ALA A 157 10.68 20.93 16.89
CA ALA A 157 12.13 21.14 16.86
C ALA A 157 12.73 21.12 15.44
N ALA A 158 12.10 20.40 14.49
CA ALA A 158 12.52 20.33 13.09
C ALA A 158 12.15 21.57 12.27
N THR A 159 11.49 22.57 12.86
CA THR A 159 11.22 23.87 12.20
C THR A 159 12.48 24.67 11.88
N GLY A 160 13.68 24.20 12.27
CA GLY A 160 14.97 24.88 12.07
C GLY A 160 15.69 24.66 10.73
N SER A 161 15.23 23.79 9.83
CA SER A 161 15.85 23.64 8.50
C SER A 161 14.84 23.21 7.44
N ALA A 162 14.62 24.06 6.45
CA ALA A 162 13.67 23.85 5.35
C ALA A 162 14.07 22.72 4.38
N ASP A 163 15.30 22.20 4.48
CA ASP A 163 15.89 21.28 3.48
C ASP A 163 16.06 19.83 3.98
N ALA A 164 15.81 19.53 5.26
CA ALA A 164 15.91 18.17 5.79
C ALA A 164 14.54 17.46 5.77
N PRO A 165 14.45 16.19 5.34
CA PRO A 165 13.21 15.44 5.45
C PRO A 165 12.78 15.41 6.92
N PRO A 166 11.49 15.64 7.25
CA PRO A 166 11.01 15.66 8.62
C PRO A 166 11.43 14.37 9.35
N ALA A 167 11.72 14.47 10.65
CA ALA A 167 12.21 13.33 11.45
C ALA A 167 11.30 12.08 11.36
N ALA A 168 10.01 12.29 11.10
CA ALA A 168 9.02 11.30 10.73
C ALA A 168 9.43 10.41 9.53
N GLU A 169 9.85 11.01 8.42
CA GLU A 169 10.21 10.30 7.17
C GLU A 169 11.49 9.47 7.34
N ARG A 170 12.44 9.94 8.16
CA ARG A 170 13.64 9.15 8.49
C ARG A 170 13.31 7.88 9.28
N GLN A 171 12.28 7.92 10.12
CA GLN A 171 11.82 6.73 10.81
C GLN A 171 11.12 5.79 9.83
N ASP A 172 10.24 6.32 8.99
CA ASP A 172 9.50 5.56 7.96
C ASP A 172 10.46 4.76 7.04
N ALA A 173 11.61 5.33 6.67
CA ALA A 173 12.64 4.65 5.87
C ALA A 173 13.14 3.33 6.48
N ARG A 174 13.35 3.27 7.81
CA ARG A 174 13.80 2.04 8.50
C ARG A 174 12.72 0.97 8.47
N TRP A 175 11.46 1.36 8.64
CA TRP A 175 10.31 0.46 8.53
C TRP A 175 10.13 -0.07 7.11
N HIS A 176 10.37 0.75 6.08
CA HIS A 176 10.37 0.30 4.68
C HIS A 176 11.49 -0.70 4.38
N GLN A 177 12.68 -0.53 4.98
CA GLN A 177 13.77 -1.49 4.84
C GLN A 177 13.41 -2.84 5.46
N VAL A 178 12.81 -2.85 6.66
CA VAL A 178 12.34 -4.09 7.30
C VAL A 178 11.28 -4.79 6.45
N ARG A 179 10.36 -4.04 5.82
CA ARG A 179 9.37 -4.62 4.88
C ARG A 179 10.03 -5.36 3.71
N LEU A 180 11.09 -4.78 3.14
CA LEU A 180 11.84 -5.44 2.07
C LEU A 180 12.48 -6.73 2.59
N LEU A 181 13.10 -6.70 3.77
CA LEU A 181 13.72 -7.87 4.38
C LEU A 181 12.70 -8.97 4.70
N VAL A 182 11.52 -8.62 5.21
CA VAL A 182 10.42 -9.59 5.44
C VAL A 182 9.99 -10.25 4.13
N ARG A 183 9.84 -9.50 3.04
CA ARG A 183 9.53 -10.05 1.71
C ARG A 183 10.65 -10.98 1.22
N LEU A 184 11.91 -10.62 1.42
CA LEU A 184 13.06 -11.46 1.06
C LEU A 184 13.09 -12.77 1.86
N CYS A 185 12.85 -12.71 3.16
CA CYS A 185 12.74 -13.91 4.00
C CYS A 185 11.59 -14.81 3.55
N ARG A 186 10.44 -14.23 3.18
CA ARG A 186 9.31 -15.01 2.63
C ARG A 186 9.69 -15.69 1.32
N TYR A 187 10.33 -14.98 0.39
CA TYR A 187 10.79 -15.58 -0.87
C TYR A 187 11.86 -16.65 -0.65
N ALA A 188 12.76 -16.46 0.32
CA ALA A 188 13.73 -17.49 0.70
C ALA A 188 13.04 -18.75 1.22
N GLN A 189 11.99 -18.61 2.04
CA GLN A 189 11.20 -19.74 2.52
C GLN A 189 10.45 -20.44 1.39
N GLU A 190 9.80 -19.68 0.49
CA GLU A 190 9.10 -20.24 -0.67
C GLU A 190 10.06 -21.07 -1.56
N VAL A 191 11.32 -20.64 -1.69
CA VAL A 191 12.36 -21.36 -2.43
C VAL A 191 12.82 -22.62 -1.67
N LEU A 192 13.00 -22.55 -0.35
CA LEU A 192 13.37 -23.72 0.48
C LEU A 192 12.29 -24.81 0.49
N ASP A 193 11.03 -24.41 0.63
CA ASP A 193 9.88 -25.31 0.63
C ASP A 193 9.77 -26.04 -0.73
N ARG A 194 10.04 -25.34 -1.83
CA ARG A 194 10.10 -25.91 -3.20
C ARG A 194 11.31 -26.82 -3.40
N ALA A 195 12.46 -26.50 -2.79
CA ALA A 195 13.69 -27.26 -2.92
C ALA A 195 13.68 -28.58 -2.11
N GLY A 196 12.62 -28.84 -1.33
CA GLY A 196 12.56 -30.02 -0.46
C GLY A 196 13.65 -30.00 0.61
N ALA A 197 14.05 -28.81 1.08
CA ALA A 197 15.12 -28.66 2.07
C ALA A 197 14.80 -29.31 3.43
N TYR A 198 13.55 -29.72 3.64
CA TYR A 198 13.10 -30.46 4.81
C TYR A 198 12.73 -31.89 4.41
N GLU A 199 13.45 -32.89 4.94
CA GLU A 199 13.24 -34.34 4.68
C GLU A 199 11.84 -34.83 5.09
N VAL A 200 11.20 -34.14 6.03
CA VAL A 200 9.83 -34.38 6.47
C VAL A 200 8.95 -33.31 5.86
N PRO A 201 7.97 -33.65 5.00
CA PRO A 201 6.94 -32.71 4.60
C PRO A 201 6.31 -32.14 5.88
N PRO A 202 6.41 -30.82 6.11
CA PRO A 202 5.62 -30.19 7.13
C PRO A 202 4.19 -30.56 6.80
N HIS A 203 3.51 -31.06 7.82
CA HIS A 203 2.20 -31.66 7.70
C HIS A 203 1.30 -30.59 7.04
N SER A 204 0.29 -31.01 6.28
CA SER A 204 -0.56 -30.15 5.43
C SER A 204 -1.33 -29.01 6.14
N GLY A 205 -0.90 -28.53 7.31
CA GLY A 205 -1.30 -27.27 7.93
C GLY A 205 -0.08 -26.37 8.16
N ALA A 206 -0.02 -25.27 7.40
CA ALA A 206 0.65 -24.01 7.69
C ALA A 206 1.93 -24.07 8.54
N HIS A 207 3.09 -23.77 7.94
CA HIS A 207 4.23 -23.29 8.72
C HIS A 207 3.79 -22.06 9.53
N PRO A 208 3.68 -22.15 10.88
CA PRO A 208 3.17 -21.03 11.68
C PRO A 208 4.06 -19.79 11.53
N VAL A 209 5.34 -20.01 11.24
CA VAL A 209 6.32 -18.97 10.94
C VAL A 209 6.02 -18.27 9.61
N ALA A 210 5.67 -19.00 8.55
CA ALA A 210 5.37 -18.43 7.24
C ALA A 210 4.09 -17.59 7.28
N GLU A 211 3.05 -18.08 7.95
CA GLU A 211 1.80 -17.33 8.16
C GLU A 211 2.06 -16.06 8.98
N THR A 212 2.85 -16.16 10.04
CA THR A 212 3.14 -15.00 10.89
C THR A 212 4.03 -13.97 10.18
N LEU A 213 4.98 -14.41 9.34
CA LEU A 213 5.74 -13.52 8.45
C LEU A 213 4.85 -12.85 7.40
N GLN A 214 3.84 -13.57 6.89
CA GLN A 214 2.85 -12.99 5.98
C GLN A 214 2.01 -11.92 6.67
N SER A 215 1.53 -12.18 7.89
CA SER A 215 0.81 -11.17 8.70
C SER A 215 1.70 -9.97 9.04
N ALA A 216 2.98 -10.20 9.37
CA ALA A 216 3.95 -9.13 9.60
C ALA A 216 4.17 -8.29 8.33
N GLY A 217 4.26 -8.96 7.17
CA GLY A 217 4.34 -8.29 5.87
C GLY A 217 3.12 -7.42 5.57
N GLN A 218 1.91 -7.92 5.84
CA GLN A 218 0.66 -7.16 5.67
C GLN A 218 0.63 -5.91 6.56
N ALA A 219 1.04 -6.02 7.82
CA ALA A 219 1.13 -4.86 8.72
C ALA A 219 2.10 -3.80 8.19
N LEU A 220 3.23 -4.22 7.60
CA LEU A 220 4.20 -3.30 7.00
C LEU A 220 3.75 -2.71 5.65
N GLU A 221 2.87 -3.38 4.90
CA GLU A 221 2.19 -2.77 3.75
C GLU A 221 1.20 -1.70 4.22
N GLN A 222 0.36 -1.97 5.22
CA GLN A 222 -0.54 -0.97 5.79
C GLN A 222 0.22 0.27 6.30
N HIS A 223 1.36 0.06 6.97
CA HIS A 223 2.26 1.15 7.35
C HIS A 223 2.71 1.99 6.14
N ARG A 224 3.10 1.33 5.05
CA ARG A 224 3.54 2.02 3.83
C ARG A 224 2.40 2.80 3.19
N ASP A 225 1.25 2.19 3.03
CA ASP A 225 0.10 2.81 2.37
C ASP A 225 -0.38 4.03 3.18
N ALA A 226 -0.42 3.92 4.51
CA ALA A 226 -0.74 5.03 5.40
C ALA A 226 0.33 6.15 5.34
N ALA A 227 1.62 5.81 5.28
CA ALA A 227 2.68 6.80 5.15
C ALA A 227 2.63 7.54 3.80
N GLU A 228 2.39 6.81 2.70
CA GLU A 228 2.21 7.39 1.35
C GLU A 228 0.94 8.27 1.28
N ALA A 229 -0.16 7.83 1.89
CA ALA A 229 -1.39 8.62 1.98
C ALA A 229 -1.21 9.90 2.81
N ALA A 230 -0.51 9.83 3.95
CA ALA A 230 -0.17 10.99 4.76
C ALA A 230 0.69 11.99 3.99
N ALA A 231 1.68 11.51 3.23
CA ALA A 231 2.53 12.34 2.38
C ALA A 231 1.74 13.00 1.23
N ALA A 232 0.82 12.26 0.60
CA ALA A 232 -0.07 12.77 -0.44
C ALA A 232 -1.01 13.87 0.10
N ALA A 233 -1.60 13.66 1.28
CA ALA A 233 -2.43 14.67 1.94
C ALA A 233 -1.64 15.95 2.27
N ALA A 234 -0.42 15.81 2.80
CA ALA A 234 0.46 16.94 3.09
C ALA A 234 0.91 17.69 1.82
N ALA A 235 1.21 16.96 0.73
CA ALA A 235 1.52 17.56 -0.56
C ALA A 235 0.32 18.31 -1.14
N ALA A 236 -0.88 17.74 -1.07
CA ALA A 236 -2.11 18.40 -1.49
C ALA A 236 -2.39 19.68 -0.69
N ALA A 237 -2.10 19.69 0.61
CA ALA A 237 -2.26 20.87 1.47
C ALA A 237 -1.31 22.02 1.11
N ARG A 238 -0.19 21.75 0.42
CA ARG A 238 0.73 22.77 -0.12
C ARG A 238 0.29 23.36 -1.46
N THR A 239 -0.85 22.93 -2.00
CA THR A 239 -1.38 23.47 -3.27
C THR A 239 -1.72 24.96 -3.10
N PRO A 240 -1.28 25.85 -4.02
CA PRO A 240 -1.60 27.27 -3.91
C PRO A 240 -3.11 27.53 -4.03
N ARG A 241 -3.60 28.54 -3.30
CA ARG A 241 -4.99 29.05 -3.36
C ARG A 241 -6.09 28.05 -2.92
N ILE A 242 -5.78 27.11 -2.04
CA ILE A 242 -6.81 26.26 -1.41
C ILE A 242 -7.56 27.03 -0.31
N ALA A 243 -8.84 26.71 -0.11
CA ALA A 243 -9.63 27.32 0.96
C ALA A 243 -9.16 26.83 2.34
N PRO A 244 -9.20 27.66 3.40
CA PRO A 244 -8.78 27.25 4.76
C PRO A 244 -9.50 26.00 5.28
N ALA A 245 -10.81 25.85 5.01
CA ALA A 245 -11.57 24.67 5.40
C ALA A 245 -11.07 23.38 4.70
N THR A 246 -10.59 23.49 3.46
CA THR A 246 -9.98 22.38 2.72
C THR A 246 -8.60 22.02 3.28
N ALA A 247 -7.78 23.03 3.60
CA ALA A 247 -6.49 22.81 4.25
C ALA A 247 -6.66 22.13 5.63
N TYR A 248 -7.65 22.54 6.42
CA TYR A 248 -7.98 21.89 7.68
C TYR A 248 -8.38 20.42 7.49
N ALA A 249 -9.26 20.12 6.53
CA ALA A 249 -9.67 18.75 6.24
C ALA A 249 -8.48 17.86 5.81
N LEU A 250 -7.57 18.38 4.98
CA LEU A 250 -6.34 17.68 4.61
C LEU A 250 -5.38 17.48 5.80
N GLY A 251 -5.33 18.43 6.73
CA GLY A 251 -4.56 18.31 7.97
C GLY A 251 -5.11 17.21 8.90
N VAL A 252 -6.44 17.11 9.03
CA VAL A 252 -7.09 16.03 9.79
C VAL A 252 -6.83 14.67 9.13
N LEU A 253 -6.97 14.58 7.80
CA LEU A 253 -6.64 13.35 7.05
C LEU A 253 -5.17 12.96 7.23
N HIS A 254 -4.25 13.93 7.15
CA HIS A 254 -2.83 13.66 7.41
C HIS A 254 -2.62 13.08 8.81
N ALA A 255 -3.20 13.69 9.84
CA ALA A 255 -3.08 13.21 11.22
C ALA A 255 -3.64 11.80 11.40
N ASP A 256 -4.81 11.51 10.82
CA ASP A 256 -5.44 10.18 10.82
C ASP A 256 -4.51 9.13 10.20
N GLN A 257 -3.94 9.42 9.03
CA GLN A 257 -2.98 8.51 8.39
C GLN A 257 -1.68 8.35 9.18
N ARG A 258 -1.23 9.38 9.92
CA ARG A 258 -0.09 9.23 10.85
C ARG A 258 -0.43 8.33 12.04
N HIS A 259 -1.68 8.33 12.52
CA HIS A 259 -2.11 7.37 13.54
C HIS A 259 -2.17 5.94 13.00
N GLU A 260 -2.64 5.74 11.77
CA GLU A 260 -2.60 4.43 11.11
C GLU A 260 -1.17 3.89 10.94
N VAL A 261 -0.20 4.76 10.64
CA VAL A 261 1.24 4.42 10.64
C VAL A 261 1.68 3.89 12.01
N GLU A 262 1.31 4.56 13.11
CA GLU A 262 1.65 4.12 14.47
C GLU A 262 0.93 2.83 14.86
N ALA A 263 -0.34 2.69 14.51
CA ALA A 263 -1.13 1.48 14.73
C ALA A 263 -0.51 0.27 13.99
N ALA A 264 -0.07 0.45 12.75
CA ALA A 264 0.60 -0.58 11.97
C ALA A 264 1.94 -1.01 12.61
N ARG A 265 2.73 -0.05 13.14
CA ARG A 265 3.97 -0.35 13.90
C ARG A 265 3.68 -1.17 15.16
N LEU A 266 2.61 -0.84 15.87
CA LEU A 266 2.14 -1.57 17.04
C LEU A 266 1.68 -3.00 16.71
N VAL A 267 0.93 -3.16 15.62
CA VAL A 267 0.51 -4.48 15.13
C VAL A 267 1.72 -5.32 14.76
N PHE A 268 2.66 -4.78 13.98
CA PHE A 268 3.92 -5.46 13.65
C PHE A 268 4.70 -5.86 14.90
N GLY A 269 4.88 -4.94 15.86
CA GLY A 269 5.59 -5.21 17.12
C GLY A 269 4.98 -6.37 17.90
N ARG A 270 3.65 -6.45 18.00
CA ARG A 270 2.95 -7.57 18.66
C ARG A 270 3.12 -8.90 17.92
N ILE A 271 3.05 -8.87 16.58
CA ILE A 271 3.28 -10.06 15.75
C ILE A 271 4.72 -10.56 15.92
N TRP A 272 5.69 -9.64 15.91
CA TRP A 272 7.11 -9.97 16.07
C TRP A 272 7.45 -10.49 17.47
N GLN A 273 6.86 -9.91 18.52
CA GLN A 273 7.00 -10.43 19.88
C GLN A 273 6.46 -11.86 19.98
N ARG A 274 5.32 -12.15 19.36
CA ARG A 274 4.78 -13.51 19.32
C ARG A 274 5.70 -14.48 18.58
N LEU A 275 6.33 -14.05 17.48
CA LEU A 275 7.34 -14.84 16.79
C LEU A 275 8.54 -15.12 17.69
N ALA A 276 9.05 -14.10 18.39
CA ALA A 276 10.20 -14.25 19.29
C ALA A 276 9.88 -15.16 20.49
N THR A 277 8.66 -15.08 21.05
CA THR A 277 8.23 -15.95 22.16
C THR A 277 7.84 -17.35 21.71
N GLY A 278 7.33 -17.52 20.49
CA GLY A 278 6.92 -18.82 19.93
C GLY A 278 8.05 -19.62 19.26
N ALA A 279 9.23 -19.01 19.10
CA ALA A 279 10.45 -19.67 18.63
C ALA A 279 11.37 -20.15 19.77
N LEU A 280 10.94 -19.97 21.04
CA LEU A 280 11.56 -20.53 22.25
C LEU A 280 10.76 -21.76 22.72
#